data_AF-A0A366IBH2-F1
#
_entry.id   AF-A0A366IBH2-F1
#
_cell.length_a   1.000
_cell.length_b   1.000
_cell.length_c   1.000
_cell.angle_alpha   90.00
_cell.angle_beta   90.00
_cell.angle_gamma   90.00
#
_symmetry.space_group_name_H-M   'P 1'
#
loop_
_entity.id
_entity.type
_entity.pdbx_description
1 polymer ?
#
loop_
_entity_poly.entity_id
_entity_poly.type
_entity_poly.pdbx_seq_one_letter_code
_entity_poly.pdbx_strand_id
1 'polypeptide(L)'
;MKYTPSVCMAIEVPLATPGDGWKAACNSLQYLSGFALDLVERYSFATVLLKSLIGERKWKLIRASFFWGKNRINDYRPTCGVMSEVIHPLDLITWICNDNHSLSIKSVSGVRSDFSISGDHILDTVLLTAELNGVPVTGFSSFVNIQRQRNVDFSFTDEFGEIIHSRITYDTPSWDCDHLRIWSVNSDGSENIIIDKQQENNVENLATIYKLSKLCSDVYGYVKEGTPPSQSFPGLEVAVRLQETLDYIQEHAVTPEPARYTHLGERKLLLKESSLELLG
;
A
#
# COMPACT_ATOMS: atom_id res chain seq x y z
N MET A 1 -5.15 31.84 -26.13
CA MET A 1 -4.47 31.06 -25.06
C MET A 1 -3.66 29.97 -25.74
N LYS A 2 -2.34 29.95 -25.56
CA LYS A 2 -1.52 28.80 -25.98
C LYS A 2 -1.78 27.69 -24.96
N TYR A 3 -2.37 26.58 -25.39
CA TYR A 3 -2.39 25.34 -24.63
C TYR A 3 -0.93 24.86 -24.54
N THR A 4 -0.28 25.08 -23.40
CA THR A 4 0.89 24.28 -23.05
C THR A 4 0.35 22.90 -22.67
N PRO A 5 0.73 21.81 -23.35
CA PRO A 5 0.28 20.49 -22.95
C PRO A 5 0.79 20.21 -21.54
N SER A 6 -0.11 20.12 -20.57
CA SER A 6 0.23 19.61 -19.25
C SER A 6 0.50 18.11 -19.39
N VAL A 7 1.76 17.69 -19.24
CA VAL A 7 2.11 16.27 -19.22
C VAL A 7 2.04 15.78 -17.78
N CYS A 8 1.13 14.85 -17.51
CA CYS A 8 1.09 14.09 -16.27
C CYS A 8 1.51 12.65 -16.53
N MET A 9 2.39 12.12 -15.69
CA MET A 9 2.84 10.73 -15.76
C MET A 9 2.19 9.90 -14.66
N ALA A 10 1.52 8.80 -15.03
CA ALA A 10 1.01 7.80 -14.10
C ALA A 10 1.91 6.55 -14.17
N ILE A 11 2.44 6.09 -13.03
CA ILE A 11 3.38 4.96 -12.97
C ILE A 11 2.88 3.91 -11.99
N GLU A 12 2.92 2.65 -12.39
CA GLU A 12 2.76 1.48 -11.51
C GLU A 12 3.77 1.49 -10.35
N VAL A 13 3.44 0.81 -9.26
CA VAL A 13 4.36 0.64 -8.12
C VAL A 13 5.24 -0.61 -8.25
N PRO A 14 6.47 -0.60 -7.68
CA PRO A 14 7.19 0.57 -7.20
C PRO A 14 7.68 1.45 -8.36
N LEU A 15 8.19 2.64 -8.03
CA LEU A 15 8.71 3.59 -9.03
C LEU A 15 9.79 2.96 -9.92
N ALA A 16 10.62 2.08 -9.35
CA ALA A 16 11.65 1.36 -10.07
C ALA A 16 12.01 0.04 -9.37
N THR A 17 12.63 -0.88 -10.11
CA THR A 17 13.19 -2.10 -9.52
C THR A 17 14.59 -1.85 -8.95
N PRO A 18 15.07 -2.68 -7.99
CA PRO A 18 16.40 -2.51 -7.43
C PRO A 18 17.49 -2.49 -8.52
N GLY A 19 18.29 -1.42 -8.55
CA GLY A 19 19.39 -1.25 -9.51
C GLY A 19 19.10 -0.36 -10.73
N ASP A 20 17.85 0.07 -10.94
CA ASP A 20 17.45 0.85 -12.14
C ASP A 20 17.94 2.32 -12.15
N GLY A 21 18.70 2.76 -11.15
CA GLY A 21 19.24 4.14 -11.12
C GLY A 21 18.16 5.23 -11.07
N TRP A 22 17.04 4.96 -10.41
CA TRP A 22 15.82 5.77 -10.42
C TRP A 22 16.00 7.24 -10.03
N LYS A 23 17.04 7.57 -9.25
CA LYS A 23 17.40 8.95 -8.88
C LYS A 23 17.66 9.83 -10.10
N ALA A 24 18.35 9.29 -11.11
CA ALA A 24 18.63 10.02 -12.36
C ALA A 24 17.35 10.23 -13.18
N ALA A 25 16.46 9.24 -13.21
CA ALA A 25 15.16 9.36 -13.87
C ALA A 25 14.30 10.45 -13.19
N CYS A 26 14.23 10.47 -11.86
CA CYS A 26 13.45 11.47 -11.11
C CYS A 26 13.91 12.91 -11.37
N ASN A 27 15.22 13.15 -11.48
CA ASN A 27 15.76 14.47 -11.85
C ASN A 27 15.25 14.95 -13.22
N SER A 28 14.95 14.03 -14.13
CA SER A 28 14.38 14.37 -15.44
C SER A 28 12.87 14.63 -15.38
N LEU A 29 12.19 14.10 -14.35
CA LEU A 29 10.74 14.24 -14.16
C LEU A 29 10.33 15.51 -13.40
N GLN A 30 11.28 16.23 -12.78
CA GLN A 30 11.00 17.46 -12.02
C GLN A 30 10.34 18.59 -12.85
N TYR A 31 10.42 18.50 -14.19
CA TYR A 31 9.84 19.49 -15.11
C TYR A 31 8.46 19.09 -15.64
N LEU A 32 7.90 17.96 -15.21
CA LEU A 32 6.55 17.56 -15.59
C LEU A 32 5.51 18.45 -14.92
N SER A 33 4.39 18.64 -15.62
CA SER A 33 3.24 19.39 -15.11
C SER A 33 2.41 18.59 -14.10
N GLY A 34 2.64 17.28 -14.00
CA GLY A 34 2.03 16.41 -13.01
C GLY A 34 2.71 15.04 -12.93
N PHE A 35 2.57 14.38 -11.78
CA PHE A 35 3.04 13.03 -11.53
C PHE A 35 2.06 12.35 -10.57
N ALA A 36 1.72 11.09 -10.84
CA ALA A 36 0.91 10.25 -9.96
C ALA A 36 1.50 8.82 -9.91
N LEU A 37 1.95 8.39 -8.73
CA LEU A 37 2.23 6.99 -8.47
C LEU A 37 0.93 6.20 -8.27
N ASP A 38 0.87 4.94 -8.72
CA ASP A 38 -0.32 4.12 -8.57
C ASP A 38 -0.49 3.57 -7.14
N LEU A 39 -1.04 4.41 -6.27
CA LEU A 39 -1.42 4.06 -4.90
C LEU A 39 -2.95 4.05 -4.78
N VAL A 40 -3.59 3.17 -5.56
CA VAL A 40 -5.06 3.04 -5.67
C VAL A 40 -5.80 2.99 -4.33
N GLU A 41 -5.19 2.46 -3.27
CA GLU A 41 -5.83 2.31 -1.96
C GLU A 41 -6.16 3.63 -1.27
N ARG A 42 -5.57 4.75 -1.74
CA ARG A 42 -6.00 6.11 -1.35
C ARG A 42 -7.44 6.42 -1.80
N TYR A 43 -7.94 5.75 -2.84
CA TYR A 43 -9.30 5.92 -3.38
C TYR A 43 -10.36 5.00 -2.75
N SER A 44 -9.95 4.15 -1.80
CA SER A 44 -10.88 3.37 -0.99
C SER A 44 -11.77 4.28 -0.16
N PHE A 45 -13.06 3.95 -0.05
CA PHE A 45 -13.96 4.72 0.82
C PHE A 45 -13.52 4.63 2.28
N ALA A 46 -12.97 3.49 2.71
CA ALA A 46 -12.56 3.24 4.08
C ALA A 46 -11.39 4.15 4.47
N THR A 47 -10.41 4.23 3.57
CA THR A 47 -9.24 5.13 3.66
C THR A 47 -9.67 6.59 3.75
N VAL A 48 -10.53 7.05 2.84
CA VAL A 48 -10.99 8.45 2.81
C VAL A 48 -11.81 8.79 4.06
N LEU A 49 -12.72 7.90 4.47
CA LEU A 49 -13.57 8.12 5.63
C LEU A 49 -12.75 8.18 6.92
N LEU A 50 -11.79 7.26 7.12
CA LEU A 50 -10.93 7.28 8.31
C LEU A 50 -10.07 8.56 8.35
N LYS A 51 -9.43 8.94 7.25
CA LYS A 51 -8.63 10.18 7.17
C LYS A 51 -9.47 11.42 7.51
N SER A 52 -10.70 11.51 6.99
CA SER A 52 -11.62 12.62 7.30
C SER A 52 -11.95 12.66 8.79
N LEU A 53 -12.31 11.52 9.40
CA LEU A 53 -12.68 11.44 10.81
C LEU A 53 -11.53 11.80 11.75
N ILE A 54 -10.30 11.39 11.42
CA ILE A 54 -9.11 11.76 12.18
C ILE A 54 -8.95 13.28 12.20
N GLY A 55 -9.10 13.94 11.05
CA GLY A 55 -9.02 15.39 10.92
C GLY A 55 -10.14 16.12 11.67
N GLU A 56 -11.38 15.69 11.47
CA GLU A 56 -12.58 16.30 12.07
C GLU A 56 -12.59 16.17 13.60
N ARG A 57 -12.24 14.98 14.11
CA ARG A 57 -12.26 14.66 15.55
C ARG A 57 -10.92 14.89 16.25
N LYS A 58 -9.91 15.34 15.50
CA LYS A 58 -8.55 15.64 15.99
C LYS A 58 -7.92 14.47 16.73
N TRP A 59 -8.16 13.26 16.26
CA TRP A 59 -7.60 12.05 16.84
C TRP A 59 -6.08 12.04 16.66
N LYS A 60 -5.37 11.65 17.73
CA LYS A 60 -3.91 11.57 17.73
C LYS A 60 -3.48 10.11 17.67
N LEU A 61 -2.60 9.79 16.72
CA LEU A 61 -2.08 8.44 16.55
C LEU A 61 -1.26 8.00 17.78
N ILE A 62 -1.55 6.82 18.32
CA ILE A 62 -0.79 6.14 19.38
C ILE A 62 0.09 5.04 18.79
N ARG A 63 -0.45 4.28 17.83
CA ARG A 63 0.22 3.16 17.17
C ARG A 63 -0.45 2.87 15.84
N ALA A 64 0.33 2.41 14.87
CA ALA A 64 -0.20 1.73 13.68
C ALA A 64 0.42 0.34 13.51
N SER A 65 -0.28 -0.55 12.82
CA SER A 65 0.29 -1.80 12.35
C SER A 65 -0.35 -2.25 11.05
N PHE A 66 0.34 -3.10 10.31
CA PHE A 66 -0.24 -3.67 9.09
C PHE A 66 0.11 -5.14 8.92
N PHE A 67 -0.78 -5.83 8.23
CA PHE A 67 -0.55 -7.16 7.69
C PHE A 67 -0.96 -7.13 6.22
N TRP A 68 -0.01 -7.33 5.32
CA TRP A 68 -0.23 -7.16 3.89
C TRP A 68 0.40 -8.27 3.07
N GLY A 69 -0.37 -9.27 2.69
CA GLY A 69 0.16 -10.36 1.89
C GLY A 69 -0.85 -11.09 1.04
N LYS A 70 -0.29 -11.85 0.11
CA LYS A 70 -0.99 -12.68 -0.86
C LYS A 70 -0.11 -13.83 -1.31
N ASN A 71 -0.67 -14.70 -2.14
CA ASN A 71 0.02 -15.88 -2.63
C ASN A 71 0.43 -15.73 -4.10
N ARG A 72 1.71 -15.45 -4.31
CA ARG A 72 2.36 -15.36 -5.62
C ARG A 72 3.25 -16.57 -5.92
N ILE A 73 3.20 -17.63 -5.11
CA ILE A 73 3.93 -18.87 -5.40
C ILE A 73 3.46 -19.40 -6.76
N ASN A 74 4.42 -19.74 -7.62
CA ASN A 74 4.18 -20.25 -8.97
C ASN A 74 3.53 -19.27 -9.97
N ASP A 75 3.45 -17.98 -9.63
CA ASP A 75 3.09 -16.96 -10.60
C ASP A 75 4.14 -16.91 -11.73
N TYR A 76 3.67 -16.84 -12.97
CA TYR A 76 4.50 -16.79 -14.17
C TYR A 76 5.09 -15.40 -14.44
N ARG A 77 4.62 -14.36 -13.74
CA ARG A 77 5.03 -12.97 -13.95
C ARG A 77 6.28 -12.65 -13.14
N PRO A 78 7.27 -11.94 -13.72
CA PRO A 78 8.41 -11.44 -12.96
C PRO A 78 7.94 -10.41 -11.92
N THR A 79 8.75 -10.21 -10.88
CA THR A 79 8.45 -9.29 -9.80
C THR A 79 9.71 -8.76 -9.11
N CYS A 80 9.62 -7.59 -8.49
CA CYS A 80 10.62 -7.05 -7.57
C CYS A 80 10.51 -7.63 -6.14
N GLY A 81 9.65 -8.63 -5.94
CA GLY A 81 9.40 -9.21 -4.64
C GLY A 81 8.46 -8.36 -3.80
N VAL A 82 8.44 -8.61 -2.49
CA VAL A 82 7.48 -8.02 -1.55
C VAL A 82 7.53 -6.48 -1.48
N MET A 83 8.49 -5.84 -2.14
CA MET A 83 8.58 -4.38 -2.25
C MET A 83 7.34 -3.77 -2.92
N SER A 84 6.77 -4.43 -3.93
CA SER A 84 5.52 -3.95 -4.56
C SER A 84 4.29 -4.14 -3.68
N GLU A 85 4.37 -4.89 -2.58
CA GLU A 85 3.26 -5.08 -1.64
C GLU A 85 3.41 -4.19 -0.41
N VAL A 86 4.60 -4.15 0.18
CA VAL A 86 4.87 -3.38 1.41
C VAL A 86 4.73 -1.87 1.18
N ILE A 87 4.89 -1.39 -0.07
CA ILE A 87 4.71 0.02 -0.42
C ILE A 87 3.30 0.52 -0.08
N HIS A 88 2.26 -0.29 -0.26
CA HIS A 88 0.88 0.11 -0.02
C HIS A 88 0.60 0.46 1.45
N PRO A 89 0.84 -0.42 2.44
CA PRO A 89 0.63 -0.05 3.84
C PRO A 89 1.59 1.04 4.34
N LEU A 90 2.81 1.14 3.80
CA LEU A 90 3.73 2.25 4.12
C LEU A 90 3.14 3.59 3.67
N ASP A 91 2.61 3.63 2.45
CA ASP A 91 1.89 4.79 1.94
C ASP A 91 0.65 5.10 2.78
N LEU A 92 -0.22 4.11 2.99
CA LEU A 92 -1.51 4.29 3.66
C LEU A 92 -1.36 4.80 5.10
N ILE A 93 -0.44 4.23 5.89
CA ILE A 93 -0.19 4.69 7.26
C ILE A 93 0.29 6.14 7.25
N THR A 94 1.22 6.47 6.37
CA THR A 94 1.73 7.83 6.22
C THR A 94 0.60 8.78 5.80
N TRP A 95 -0.14 8.42 4.75
CA TRP A 95 -1.13 9.27 4.13
C TRP A 95 -2.37 9.47 5.01
N ILE A 96 -2.87 8.42 5.67
CA ILE A 96 -4.04 8.54 6.55
C ILE A 96 -3.72 9.44 7.76
N CYS A 97 -2.52 9.30 8.34
CA CYS A 97 -2.20 9.98 9.60
C CYS A 97 -1.50 11.33 9.41
N ASN A 98 -0.58 11.47 8.46
CA ASN A 98 0.11 12.73 8.16
C ASN A 98 0.96 12.69 6.87
N ASP A 99 0.48 13.34 5.81
CA ASP A 99 1.10 13.32 4.47
C ASP A 99 2.54 13.89 4.41
N ASN A 100 2.91 14.72 5.39
CA ASN A 100 4.15 15.50 5.39
C ASN A 100 5.34 14.80 6.05
N HIS A 101 5.16 13.59 6.59
CA HIS A 101 6.23 12.89 7.28
C HIS A 101 6.58 11.58 6.58
N SER A 102 7.84 11.18 6.71
CA SER A 102 8.31 9.87 6.25
C SER A 102 8.29 8.87 7.41
N LEU A 103 7.88 7.64 7.12
CA LEU A 103 8.15 6.52 8.01
C LEU A 103 9.67 6.29 8.11
N SER A 104 10.19 6.24 9.33
CA SER A 104 11.58 5.90 9.60
C SER A 104 11.66 4.43 10.01
N ILE A 105 12.21 3.58 9.15
CA ILE A 105 12.42 2.15 9.45
C ILE A 105 13.48 2.01 10.55
N LYS A 106 13.17 1.28 11.61
CA LYS A 106 14.07 1.03 12.76
C LYS A 106 14.72 -0.34 12.69
N SER A 107 13.98 -1.35 12.27
CA SER A 107 14.49 -2.68 12.04
C SER A 107 13.70 -3.39 10.95
N VAL A 108 14.37 -4.29 10.26
CA VAL A 108 13.76 -5.13 9.24
C VAL A 108 14.38 -6.53 9.23
N SER A 109 13.53 -7.54 9.25
CA SER A 109 13.88 -8.93 9.01
C SER A 109 13.15 -9.40 7.76
N GLY A 110 13.78 -10.24 6.96
CA GLY A 110 13.21 -10.70 5.70
C GLY A 110 13.39 -12.19 5.48
N VAL A 111 12.65 -12.70 4.50
CA VAL A 111 12.86 -14.02 3.92
C VAL A 111 12.99 -13.87 2.41
N ARG A 112 13.94 -14.61 1.84
CA ARG A 112 14.09 -14.79 0.41
C ARG A 112 13.68 -16.21 0.05
N SER A 113 13.20 -16.40 -1.16
CA SER A 113 12.94 -17.74 -1.69
C SER A 113 12.87 -17.74 -3.19
N ASP A 114 12.93 -18.94 -3.77
CA ASP A 114 12.60 -19.18 -5.16
C ASP A 114 11.07 -19.23 -5.39
N PHE A 115 10.23 -18.40 -4.78
CA PHE A 115 8.78 -18.45 -5.03
C PHE A 115 8.36 -17.99 -6.45
N SER A 116 9.20 -17.20 -7.13
CA SER A 116 8.93 -16.60 -8.44
C SER A 116 10.01 -16.90 -9.49
N ILE A 117 9.69 -16.62 -10.76
CA ILE A 117 10.65 -16.73 -11.86
C ILE A 117 11.78 -15.68 -11.81
N SER A 118 11.67 -14.67 -10.95
CA SER A 118 12.69 -13.62 -10.79
C SER A 118 13.92 -14.09 -9.99
N GLY A 119 13.89 -15.32 -9.46
CA GLY A 119 15.02 -15.92 -8.74
C GLY A 119 14.86 -15.88 -7.22
N ASP A 120 15.87 -16.39 -6.52
CA ASP A 120 15.90 -16.59 -5.06
C ASP A 120 16.57 -15.46 -4.29
N HIS A 121 16.99 -14.39 -4.97
CA HIS A 121 17.68 -13.25 -4.38
C HIS A 121 16.72 -12.12 -3.95
N ILE A 122 15.48 -12.14 -4.43
CA ILE A 122 14.46 -11.14 -4.07
C ILE A 122 13.79 -11.49 -2.73
N LEU A 123 13.39 -10.48 -1.98
CA LEU A 123 12.64 -10.68 -0.74
C LEU A 123 11.20 -11.11 -1.08
N ASP A 124 10.72 -12.17 -0.43
CA ASP A 124 9.33 -12.60 -0.52
C ASP A 124 8.49 -12.14 0.67
N THR A 125 9.13 -11.88 1.81
CA THR A 125 8.48 -11.56 3.07
C THR A 125 9.35 -10.59 3.84
N VAL A 126 8.72 -9.61 4.48
CA VAL A 126 9.37 -8.66 5.38
C VAL A 126 8.56 -8.49 6.67
N LEU A 127 9.27 -8.41 7.77
CA LEU A 127 8.79 -7.96 9.07
C LEU A 127 9.57 -6.72 9.43
N LEU A 128 8.89 -5.63 9.80
CA LEU A 128 9.54 -4.37 10.10
C LEU A 128 8.98 -3.69 11.33
N THR A 129 9.84 -2.91 11.97
CA THR A 129 9.43 -1.85 12.90
C THR A 129 9.86 -0.51 12.33
N ALA A 130 9.01 0.50 12.53
CA ALA A 130 9.22 1.85 12.04
C ALA A 130 8.62 2.87 13.02
N GLU A 131 8.87 4.14 12.77
CA GLU A 131 8.26 5.25 13.48
C GLU A 131 7.67 6.27 12.50
N LEU A 132 6.48 6.77 12.83
CA LEU A 132 5.87 7.95 12.21
C LEU A 132 5.73 9.03 13.28
N ASN A 133 6.52 10.10 13.22
CA ASN A 133 6.48 11.17 14.24
C ASN A 133 6.66 10.67 15.68
N GLY A 134 7.57 9.72 15.88
CA GLY A 134 7.80 9.09 17.19
C GLY A 134 6.72 8.10 17.62
N VAL A 135 5.69 7.88 16.80
CA VAL A 135 4.66 6.86 17.03
C VAL A 135 5.12 5.53 16.44
N PRO A 136 5.09 4.42 17.22
CA PRO A 136 5.52 3.12 16.72
C PRO A 136 4.61 2.57 15.63
N VAL A 137 5.24 1.99 14.62
CA VAL A 137 4.61 1.26 13.52
C VAL A 137 5.23 -0.13 13.40
N THR A 138 4.41 -1.17 13.30
CA THR A 138 4.89 -2.55 13.10
C THR A 138 4.21 -3.21 11.91
N GLY A 139 4.97 -3.87 11.05
CA GLY A 139 4.48 -4.34 9.77
C GLY A 139 4.89 -5.76 9.43
N PHE A 140 3.97 -6.50 8.80
CA PHE A 140 4.25 -7.73 8.08
C PHE A 140 3.77 -7.57 6.64
N SER A 141 4.62 -7.91 5.66
CA SER A 141 4.19 -8.07 4.28
C SER A 141 4.78 -9.33 3.65
N SER A 142 4.03 -10.00 2.78
CA SER A 142 4.48 -11.24 2.15
C SER A 142 3.80 -11.56 0.82
N PHE A 143 4.58 -12.05 -0.13
CA PHE A 143 4.14 -12.65 -1.39
C PHE A 143 3.93 -14.15 -1.33
N VAL A 144 4.22 -14.77 -0.20
CA VAL A 144 4.01 -16.20 0.02
C VAL A 144 2.97 -16.44 1.12
N ASN A 145 2.14 -15.43 1.40
CA ASN A 145 1.06 -15.56 2.36
C ASN A 145 -0.07 -16.40 1.77
N ILE A 146 -0.42 -17.50 2.44
CA ILE A 146 -1.34 -18.50 1.89
C ILE A 146 -2.72 -17.92 1.57
N GLN A 147 -3.19 -16.98 2.39
CA GLN A 147 -4.47 -16.29 2.19
C GLN A 147 -4.23 -14.81 1.91
N ARG A 148 -5.00 -14.19 1.03
CA ARG A 148 -4.94 -12.72 0.88
C ARG A 148 -5.37 -12.08 2.20
N GLN A 149 -4.54 -11.17 2.70
CA GLN A 149 -4.85 -10.31 3.84
C GLN A 149 -4.22 -8.94 3.59
N ARG A 150 -5.05 -7.90 3.59
CA ARG A 150 -4.60 -6.52 3.41
C ARG A 150 -5.25 -5.68 4.49
N ASN A 151 -4.59 -5.58 5.64
CA ASN A 151 -5.13 -4.93 6.82
C ASN A 151 -4.18 -3.82 7.29
N VAL A 152 -4.77 -2.68 7.67
CA VAL A 152 -4.06 -1.64 8.39
C VAL A 152 -4.87 -1.28 9.64
N ASP A 153 -4.20 -1.36 10.78
CA ASP A 153 -4.74 -1.14 12.10
C ASP A 153 -4.15 0.13 12.70
N PHE A 154 -4.99 0.87 13.41
CA PHE A 154 -4.59 2.06 14.12
C PHE A 154 -5.20 2.07 15.53
N SER A 155 -4.43 2.62 16.46
CA SER A 155 -4.94 3.06 17.75
C SER A 155 -4.71 4.55 17.85
N PHE A 156 -5.76 5.27 18.22
CA PHE A 156 -5.77 6.72 18.42
C PHE A 156 -6.19 7.05 19.85
N THR A 157 -5.90 8.28 20.25
CA THR A 157 -6.56 8.93 21.39
C THR A 157 -7.35 10.14 20.91
N ASP A 158 -8.52 10.39 21.49
CA ASP A 158 -9.24 11.65 21.30
C ASP A 158 -8.76 12.76 22.25
N GLU A 159 -9.47 13.88 22.27
CA GLU A 159 -9.16 15.01 23.14
C GLU A 159 -9.45 14.76 24.63
N PHE A 160 -10.23 13.73 24.96
CA PHE A 160 -10.58 13.34 26.32
C PHE A 160 -9.68 12.23 26.87
N GLY A 161 -8.80 11.66 26.04
CA GLY A 161 -7.90 10.57 26.41
C GLY A 161 -8.47 9.18 26.15
N GLU A 162 -9.66 9.07 25.55
CA GLU A 162 -10.26 7.78 25.22
C GLU A 162 -9.50 7.10 24.08
N ILE A 163 -9.31 5.79 24.19
CA ILE A 163 -8.63 4.99 23.17
C ILE A 163 -9.64 4.57 22.11
N ILE A 164 -9.31 4.87 20.86
CA ILE A 164 -10.11 4.52 19.69
C ILE A 164 -9.29 3.63 18.79
N HIS A 165 -9.81 2.45 18.50
CA HIS A 165 -9.23 1.52 17.55
C HIS A 165 -9.90 1.68 16.19
N SER A 166 -9.13 1.53 15.13
CA SER A 166 -9.68 1.32 13.80
C SER A 166 -8.91 0.24 13.05
N ARG A 167 -9.64 -0.43 12.15
CA ARG A 167 -9.11 -1.39 11.18
C ARG A 167 -9.70 -1.06 9.83
N ILE A 168 -8.83 -0.96 8.83
CA ILE A 168 -9.23 -1.05 7.43
C ILE A 168 -8.79 -2.41 6.90
N THR A 169 -9.73 -3.13 6.31
CA THR A 169 -9.50 -4.36 5.55
C THR A 169 -9.74 -4.04 4.08
N TYR A 170 -8.77 -4.30 3.22
CA TYR A 170 -8.84 -4.03 1.79
C TYR A 170 -9.07 -5.31 1.00
N ASP A 171 -9.76 -5.18 -0.13
CA ASP A 171 -9.93 -6.23 -1.14
C ASP A 171 -10.36 -7.59 -0.55
N THR A 172 -11.27 -7.59 0.42
CA THR A 172 -11.72 -8.79 1.12
C THR A 172 -13.23 -8.75 1.33
N PRO A 173 -13.99 -9.75 0.85
CA PRO A 173 -13.53 -11.04 0.33
C PRO A 173 -13.07 -11.02 -1.14
N SER A 174 -13.30 -9.94 -1.87
CA SER A 174 -12.95 -9.77 -3.30
C SER A 174 -12.25 -8.45 -3.53
N TRP A 175 -11.58 -8.27 -4.68
CA TRP A 175 -11.03 -6.96 -5.06
C TRP A 175 -12.09 -5.84 -5.01
N ASP A 176 -11.66 -4.63 -4.64
CA ASP A 176 -12.50 -3.45 -4.43
C ASP A 176 -13.64 -3.65 -3.40
N CYS A 177 -13.54 -4.67 -2.54
CA CYS A 177 -14.38 -4.80 -1.34
C CYS A 177 -13.56 -4.39 -0.12
N ASP A 178 -13.86 -3.21 0.41
CA ASP A 178 -13.13 -2.66 1.55
C ASP A 178 -14.06 -2.56 2.76
N HIS A 179 -13.49 -2.64 3.95
CA HIS A 179 -14.21 -2.59 5.23
C HIS A 179 -13.50 -1.67 6.20
N LEU A 180 -14.25 -0.74 6.80
CA LEU A 180 -13.79 0.11 7.89
C LEU A 180 -14.55 -0.24 9.17
N ARG A 181 -13.81 -0.59 10.22
CA ARG A 181 -14.32 -0.72 11.58
C ARG A 181 -13.62 0.28 12.49
N ILE A 182 -14.37 0.98 13.32
CA ILE A 182 -13.88 1.90 14.35
C ILE A 182 -14.64 1.63 15.64
N TRP A 183 -13.93 1.47 16.75
CA TRP A 183 -14.53 1.17 18.04
C TRP A 183 -13.68 1.68 19.21
N SER A 184 -14.32 1.86 20.36
CA SER A 184 -13.63 1.98 21.65
C SER A 184 -13.99 0.79 22.54
N VAL A 185 -13.31 0.65 23.67
CA VAL A 185 -13.59 -0.40 24.66
C VAL A 185 -14.07 0.26 25.94
N ASN A 186 -15.26 -0.12 26.41
CA ASN A 186 -15.84 0.37 27.65
C ASN A 186 -15.10 -0.21 28.86
N SER A 187 -15.33 0.36 30.05
CA SER A 187 -14.71 -0.09 31.30
C SER A 187 -15.10 -1.52 31.72
N ASP A 188 -16.23 -2.04 31.22
CA ASP A 188 -16.67 -3.43 31.41
C ASP A 188 -16.08 -4.40 30.36
N GLY A 189 -15.24 -3.90 29.45
CA GLY A 189 -14.62 -4.68 28.37
C GLY A 189 -15.50 -4.86 27.13
N SER A 190 -16.73 -4.32 27.11
CA SER A 190 -17.58 -4.35 25.92
C SER A 190 -17.08 -3.38 24.85
N GLU A 191 -17.25 -3.74 23.58
CA GLU A 191 -16.91 -2.86 22.47
C GLU A 191 -18.04 -1.83 22.25
N ASN A 192 -17.66 -0.57 22.14
CA ASN A 192 -18.53 0.50 21.65
C ASN A 192 -18.19 0.77 20.18
N ILE A 193 -19.01 0.24 19.27
CA ILE A 193 -18.80 0.38 17.82
C ILE A 193 -19.20 1.78 17.36
N ILE A 194 -18.24 2.52 16.83
CA ILE A 194 -18.43 3.88 16.30
C ILE A 194 -18.77 3.82 14.81
N ILE A 195 -18.04 2.98 14.05
CA ILE A 195 -18.29 2.70 12.63
C ILE A 195 -18.07 1.22 12.37
N ASP A 196 -18.95 0.62 11.58
CA ASP A 196 -18.76 -0.70 10.98
C ASP A 196 -19.42 -0.66 9.61
N LYS A 197 -18.60 -0.47 8.57
CA LYS A 197 -19.09 -0.24 7.20
C LYS A 197 -18.23 -0.97 6.21
N GLN A 198 -18.87 -1.77 5.36
CA GLN A 198 -18.26 -2.43 4.20
C GLN A 198 -18.81 -1.80 2.93
N GLN A 199 -17.99 -1.69 1.90
CA GLN A 199 -18.42 -1.25 0.58
C GLN A 199 -17.75 -2.09 -0.49
N GLU A 200 -18.59 -2.61 -1.38
CA GLU A 200 -18.19 -3.33 -2.58
C GLU A 200 -18.33 -2.41 -3.79
N ASN A 201 -17.47 -2.59 -4.80
CA ASN A 201 -17.73 -2.00 -6.10
C ASN A 201 -19.01 -2.61 -6.71
N ASN A 202 -19.98 -1.75 -6.99
CA ASN A 202 -21.23 -2.10 -7.65
C ASN A 202 -21.32 -1.58 -9.09
N VAL A 203 -20.25 -1.01 -9.64
CA VAL A 203 -20.21 -0.51 -11.01
C VAL A 203 -19.89 -1.64 -11.98
N GLU A 204 -20.84 -1.89 -12.88
CA GLU A 204 -20.73 -2.89 -13.93
C GLU A 204 -19.47 -2.66 -14.78
N ASN A 205 -18.74 -3.73 -15.11
CA ASN A 205 -17.50 -3.73 -15.89
C ASN A 205 -16.27 -3.07 -15.25
N LEU A 206 -16.32 -2.66 -13.97
CA LEU A 206 -15.15 -2.16 -13.23
C LEU A 206 -14.69 -3.08 -12.10
N ALA A 207 -15.13 -4.34 -12.11
CA ALA A 207 -14.67 -5.33 -11.14
C ALA A 207 -13.13 -5.40 -11.16
N THR A 208 -12.50 -5.39 -9.97
CA THR A 208 -11.04 -5.43 -9.75
C THR A 208 -10.24 -4.19 -10.14
N ILE A 209 -10.87 -3.18 -10.75
CA ILE A 209 -10.20 -1.98 -11.26
C ILE A 209 -10.93 -0.69 -10.86
N TYR A 210 -11.86 -0.74 -9.91
CA TYR A 210 -12.70 0.43 -9.60
C TYR A 210 -11.88 1.56 -8.99
N LYS A 211 -11.05 1.27 -7.98
CA LYS A 211 -10.13 2.27 -7.40
C LYS A 211 -9.16 2.84 -8.44
N LEU A 212 -8.61 1.99 -9.33
CA LEU A 212 -7.76 2.42 -10.45
C LEU A 212 -8.50 3.35 -11.42
N SER A 213 -9.75 3.04 -11.75
CA SER A 213 -10.57 3.87 -12.64
C SER A 213 -10.77 5.29 -12.08
N LYS A 214 -10.87 5.43 -10.75
CA LYS A 214 -10.95 6.74 -10.08
C LYS A 214 -9.67 7.54 -10.18
N LEU A 215 -8.51 6.89 -9.96
CA LEU A 215 -7.21 7.52 -10.17
C LEU A 215 -7.08 8.02 -11.61
N CYS A 216 -7.38 7.17 -12.60
CA CYS A 216 -7.36 7.54 -14.01
C CYS A 216 -8.30 8.71 -14.33
N SER A 217 -9.51 8.72 -13.74
CA SER A 217 -10.47 9.81 -13.90
C SER A 217 -9.95 11.12 -13.31
N ASP A 218 -9.34 11.09 -12.12
CA ASP A 218 -8.74 12.26 -11.49
C ASP A 218 -7.56 12.79 -12.31
N VAL A 219 -6.68 11.91 -12.80
CA VAL A 219 -5.57 12.28 -13.68
C VAL A 219 -6.09 12.93 -14.96
N TYR A 220 -7.12 12.35 -15.58
CA TYR A 220 -7.74 12.91 -16.77
C TYR A 220 -8.35 14.30 -16.49
N GLY A 221 -9.16 14.44 -15.45
CA GLY A 221 -9.78 15.70 -15.06
C GLY A 221 -8.75 16.79 -14.75
N TYR A 222 -7.67 16.44 -14.04
CA TYR A 222 -6.58 17.36 -13.74
C TYR A 222 -5.86 17.85 -15.02
N VAL A 223 -5.51 16.93 -15.93
CA VAL A 223 -4.78 17.28 -17.16
C VAL A 223 -5.64 18.02 -18.16
N LYS A 224 -6.89 17.56 -18.36
CA LYS A 224 -7.79 18.05 -19.40
C LYS A 224 -8.50 19.33 -18.99
N GLU A 225 -8.98 19.37 -17.75
CA GLU A 225 -9.94 20.37 -17.27
C GLU A 225 -9.35 21.27 -16.18
N GLY A 226 -8.17 20.92 -15.63
CA GLY A 226 -7.60 21.61 -14.46
C GLY A 226 -8.36 21.33 -13.17
N THR A 227 -9.21 20.31 -13.16
CA THR A 227 -10.02 19.93 -12.00
C THR A 227 -9.11 19.35 -10.91
N PRO A 228 -9.17 19.86 -9.66
CA PRO A 228 -8.42 19.27 -8.56
C PRO A 228 -8.82 17.80 -8.37
N PRO A 229 -7.86 16.90 -8.11
CA PRO A 229 -8.19 15.50 -7.90
C PRO A 229 -8.98 15.32 -6.59
N SER A 230 -9.84 14.32 -6.55
CA SER A 230 -10.63 13.99 -5.36
C SER A 230 -9.74 13.58 -4.17
N GLN A 231 -8.58 13.00 -4.45
CA GLN A 231 -7.51 12.72 -3.48
C GLN A 231 -6.21 13.36 -3.96
N SER A 232 -5.39 13.87 -3.05
CA SER A 232 -4.06 14.38 -3.41
C SER A 232 -3.23 13.29 -4.07
N PHE A 233 -2.74 13.54 -5.29
CA PHE A 233 -1.88 12.58 -5.97
C PHE A 233 -0.63 12.27 -5.14
N PRO A 234 -0.18 11.01 -5.09
CA PRO A 234 1.18 10.70 -4.68
C PRO A 234 2.15 11.20 -5.75
N GLY A 235 2.52 12.47 -5.63
CA GLY A 235 3.44 13.15 -6.54
C GLY A 235 4.87 12.60 -6.47
N LEU A 236 5.75 13.18 -7.27
CA LEU A 236 7.14 12.75 -7.39
C LEU A 236 7.86 12.68 -6.03
N GLU A 237 7.62 13.65 -5.14
CA GLU A 237 8.22 13.67 -3.81
C GLU A 237 7.82 12.45 -2.96
N VAL A 238 6.54 12.06 -3.02
CA VAL A 238 6.03 10.87 -2.32
C VAL A 238 6.64 9.61 -2.91
N ALA A 239 6.71 9.51 -4.24
CA ALA A 239 7.29 8.37 -4.93
C ALA A 239 8.78 8.18 -4.60
N VAL A 240 9.55 9.29 -4.58
CA VAL A 240 10.97 9.28 -4.19
C VAL A 240 11.12 8.80 -2.75
N ARG A 241 10.39 9.37 -1.80
CA ARG A 241 10.46 8.97 -0.38
C ARG A 241 10.09 7.50 -0.15
N LEU A 242 9.03 7.02 -0.82
CA LEU A 242 8.64 5.62 -0.74
C LEU A 242 9.73 4.73 -1.34
N GLN A 243 10.28 5.08 -2.51
CA GLN A 243 11.36 4.31 -3.12
C GLN A 243 12.61 4.26 -2.24
N GLU A 244 13.01 5.37 -1.59
CA GLU A 244 14.12 5.37 -0.63
C GLU A 244 13.84 4.44 0.56
N THR A 245 12.58 4.37 1.01
CA THR A 245 12.16 3.45 2.08
C THR A 245 12.25 1.99 1.63
N LEU A 246 11.82 1.69 0.39
CA LEU A 246 11.90 0.35 -0.18
C LEU A 246 13.35 -0.10 -0.39
N ASP A 247 14.20 0.78 -0.92
CA ASP A 247 15.63 0.53 -1.08
C ASP A 247 16.27 0.22 0.29
N TYR A 248 15.95 1.02 1.32
CA TYR A 248 16.43 0.77 2.68
C TYR A 248 16.01 -0.62 3.20
N ILE A 249 14.74 -0.99 3.04
CA ILE A 249 14.24 -2.31 3.46
C ILE A 249 14.99 -3.43 2.73
N GLN A 250 15.15 -3.31 1.42
CA GLN A 250 15.82 -4.30 0.59
C GLN A 250 17.31 -4.49 0.99
N GLU A 251 18.00 -3.39 1.30
CA GLU A 251 19.42 -3.38 1.66
C GLU A 251 19.70 -3.85 3.09
N HIS A 252 18.79 -3.57 4.03
CA HIS A 252 19.04 -3.78 5.47
C HIS A 252 18.29 -4.98 6.06
N ALA A 253 17.46 -5.67 5.28
CA ALA A 253 16.76 -6.87 5.74
C ALA A 253 17.74 -7.96 6.21
N VAL A 254 17.64 -8.34 7.48
CA VAL A 254 18.34 -9.51 8.01
C VAL A 254 17.60 -10.76 7.55
N THR A 255 18.26 -11.60 6.75
CA THR A 255 17.66 -12.79 6.13
C THR A 255 18.39 -14.07 6.53
N PRO A 256 17.69 -15.18 6.79
CA PRO A 256 18.31 -16.51 6.82
C PRO A 256 18.67 -16.97 5.39
N GLU A 257 19.16 -18.21 5.26
CA GLU A 257 19.28 -18.88 3.96
C GLU A 257 17.94 -18.89 3.21
N PRO A 258 17.93 -18.71 1.87
CA PRO A 258 16.70 -18.67 1.09
C PRO A 258 15.89 -19.96 1.22
N ALA A 259 14.58 -19.81 1.42
CA ALA A 259 13.65 -20.94 1.35
C ALA A 259 13.58 -21.48 -0.08
N ARG A 260 13.31 -22.78 -0.20
CA ARG A 260 13.17 -23.48 -1.49
C ARG A 260 11.77 -24.07 -1.57
N TYR A 261 10.99 -23.63 -2.54
CA TYR A 261 9.72 -24.21 -2.95
C TYR A 261 9.93 -25.24 -4.07
N THR A 262 10.98 -25.08 -4.88
CA THR A 262 11.33 -26.00 -5.97
C THR A 262 12.41 -26.98 -5.51
N HIS A 263 12.04 -28.22 -5.20
CA HIS A 263 12.98 -29.19 -4.64
C HIS A 263 13.49 -30.27 -5.60
N LEU A 264 12.81 -30.54 -6.73
CA LEU A 264 13.04 -31.79 -7.50
C LEU A 264 12.85 -31.66 -9.03
N GLY A 265 12.92 -30.46 -9.61
CA GLY A 265 12.76 -30.29 -11.07
C GLY A 265 12.27 -28.92 -11.47
N GLU A 266 11.56 -28.85 -12.59
CA GLU A 266 11.02 -27.59 -13.11
C GLU A 266 9.88 -27.05 -12.25
N ARG A 267 9.84 -25.72 -12.10
CA ARG A 267 8.77 -25.01 -11.40
C ARG A 267 7.43 -25.25 -12.11
N LYS A 268 6.40 -25.65 -11.35
CA LYS A 268 5.04 -25.76 -11.87
C LYS A 268 4.36 -24.40 -11.86
N LEU A 269 4.35 -23.72 -13.01
CA LEU A 269 3.72 -22.40 -13.15
C LEU A 269 2.18 -22.48 -13.22
N LEU A 270 1.53 -21.43 -12.72
CA LEU A 270 0.12 -21.16 -12.96
C LEU A 270 -0.11 -20.77 -14.44
N LEU A 271 -1.32 -21.03 -14.95
CA LEU A 271 -1.71 -20.64 -16.30
C LEU A 271 -1.76 -19.12 -16.44
N LYS A 272 -1.49 -18.61 -17.66
CA LYS A 272 -1.46 -17.16 -17.92
C LYS A 272 -2.81 -16.48 -17.67
N GLU A 273 -3.88 -17.23 -17.90
CA GLU A 273 -5.28 -16.83 -17.79
C GLU A 273 -5.83 -16.99 -16.36
N SER A 274 -4.99 -17.37 -15.38
CA SER A 274 -5.41 -17.51 -13.98
C SER A 274 -5.94 -16.16 -13.46
N SER A 275 -7.07 -16.18 -12.74
CA SER A 275 -7.73 -14.96 -12.27
C SER A 275 -6.88 -14.19 -11.27
N LEU A 276 -7.04 -12.86 -11.25
CA LEU A 276 -6.41 -11.99 -10.25
C LEU A 276 -6.78 -12.40 -8.82
N GLU A 277 -8.02 -12.87 -8.61
CA GLU A 277 -8.50 -13.39 -7.32
C GLU A 277 -7.71 -14.60 -6.82
N LEU A 278 -7.24 -15.48 -7.71
CA LEU A 278 -6.43 -16.65 -7.32
C LEU A 278 -5.05 -16.23 -6.80
N LEU A 279 -4.50 -15.14 -7.35
CA LEU A 279 -3.16 -14.64 -7.04
C LEU A 279 -3.16 -13.68 -5.83
N GLY A 280 -4.34 -13.34 -5.34
CA GLY A 280 -4.56 -12.34 -4.29
C GLY A 280 -4.57 -10.93 -4.86
#